data_AF-A0AA88PYW0-F1
#
_entry.id   AF-A0AA88PYW0-F1
#
_cell.length_a   1.000
_cell.length_b   1.000
_cell.length_c   1.000
_cell.angle_alpha   90.00
_cell.angle_beta   90.00
_cell.angle_gamma   90.00
#
_symmetry.space_group_name_H-M   'P 1'
#
loop_
_entity.id
_entity.type
_entity.pdbx_description
1 polymer ?
#
loop_
_entity_poly.entity_id
_entity_poly.type
_entity_poly.pdbx_seq_one_letter_code
_entity_poly.pdbx_strand_id
1 'polypeptide(L)'
;MVRWMWRWSVCRVAVSRGHMPFCSTQQEPHNANPSHTGQVTHRPGNQLTLCSLLEMGFSETQAKEMHECATNSRGKHVPSVLTALLLLGLNPSSILKIMQKCPEVYSLKGADLQQRVDHLRKMGLVEGSLQRMISHYPKVMLLPIKRVNMVSRLLREKCLFTIHQVTEILRDSPEVLEEDLAELEYKFQYAYFRMGVRQPEMVKAKLFRMSLSELRCRHCFLERRGLYQTPDKKGQTLIVNPPLKDVLCVSEEAYLAQVAMATAEEFHVFRKLMAKEQEEEGREDEYSSDEDEELGEDKDDEDDDDGVHRRKRHWKTGYKKDRK
;
A
#
# COMPACT_ATOMS: atom_id res chain seq x y z
N MET A 1 9.12 -12.37 -33.37
CA MET A 1 9.62 -10.98 -33.22
C MET A 1 8.39 -10.11 -32.94
N VAL A 2 7.94 -10.09 -31.67
CA VAL A 2 6.65 -9.47 -31.27
C VAL A 2 6.98 -8.27 -30.40
N ARG A 3 7.02 -7.09 -31.01
CA ARG A 3 7.36 -5.81 -30.38
C ARG A 3 6.13 -4.92 -30.14
N TRP A 4 4.95 -5.53 -30.06
CA TRP A 4 3.68 -4.81 -30.01
C TRP A 4 2.80 -5.41 -28.93
N MET A 5 2.95 -4.98 -27.67
CA MET A 5 1.92 -5.23 -26.64
C MET A 5 2.14 -4.42 -25.35
N TRP A 6 2.67 -3.19 -25.41
CA TRP A 6 2.71 -2.30 -24.25
C TRP A 6 2.37 -0.88 -24.69
N ARG A 7 1.07 -0.56 -24.65
CA ARG A 7 0.54 0.81 -24.72
C ARG A 7 -0.76 0.81 -23.94
N TRP A 8 -0.71 1.13 -22.65
CA TRP A 8 -1.89 1.41 -21.83
C TRP A 8 -1.65 2.74 -21.13
N SER A 9 -2.33 3.78 -21.61
CA SER A 9 -2.29 5.14 -21.08
C SER A 9 -2.83 5.18 -19.66
N VAL A 10 -2.05 5.76 -18.74
CA VAL A 10 -2.46 6.05 -17.38
C VAL A 10 -3.11 7.44 -17.37
N CYS A 11 -4.43 7.53 -17.19
CA CYS A 11 -5.08 8.82 -16.95
C CYS A 11 -4.64 9.39 -15.59
N ARG A 12 -3.96 10.54 -15.59
CA ARG A 12 -3.72 11.34 -14.37
C ARG A 12 -4.92 12.27 -14.11
N VAL A 13 -5.37 12.27 -12.85
CA VAL A 13 -6.34 13.24 -12.32
C VAL A 13 -5.56 14.46 -11.80
N ALA A 14 -5.88 15.63 -12.36
CA ALA A 14 -5.31 16.91 -11.99
C ALA A 14 -5.64 17.30 -10.53
N VAL A 15 -4.64 17.80 -9.79
CA VAL A 15 -4.81 18.40 -8.46
C VAL A 15 -4.80 19.92 -8.63
N SER A 16 -5.98 20.53 -8.57
CA SER A 16 -6.13 21.99 -8.55
C SER A 16 -5.63 22.57 -7.21
N ARG A 17 -4.62 23.43 -7.26
CA ARG A 17 -4.16 24.26 -6.14
C ARG A 17 -5.07 25.48 -6.01
N GLY A 18 -5.95 25.47 -5.00
CA GLY A 18 -6.68 26.65 -4.54
C GLY A 18 -5.85 27.48 -3.57
N HIS A 19 -5.56 28.72 -3.97
CA HIS A 19 -4.98 29.78 -3.15
C HIS A 19 -6.10 30.45 -2.33
N MET A 20 -5.88 30.77 -1.05
CA MET A 20 -6.68 31.77 -0.33
C MET A 20 -5.78 32.61 0.59
N PRO A 21 -5.99 33.94 0.66
CA PRO A 21 -5.13 34.86 1.40
C PRO A 21 -5.61 35.08 2.84
N PHE A 22 -4.69 35.41 3.74
CA PHE A 22 -5.05 35.97 5.05
C PHE A 22 -4.26 37.26 5.29
N CYS A 23 -4.97 38.33 5.61
CA CYS A 23 -4.49 39.68 5.79
C CYS A 23 -4.66 40.12 7.26
N SER A 24 -3.60 40.75 7.80
CA SER A 24 -3.52 41.65 8.98
C SER A 24 -3.96 41.10 10.35
N THR A 25 -3.42 41.53 11.50
CA THR A 25 -2.79 42.81 11.87
C THR A 25 -1.92 42.62 13.13
N GLN A 26 -0.87 43.44 13.29
CA GLN A 26 -0.06 43.59 14.50
C GLN A 26 -0.83 44.31 15.63
N GLN A 27 -0.57 43.94 16.89
CA GLN A 27 -0.49 44.88 18.02
C GLN A 27 0.11 44.21 19.28
N GLU A 28 1.13 44.84 19.84
CA GLU A 28 1.64 44.77 21.23
C GLU A 28 1.61 46.21 21.80
N PRO A 29 1.89 46.51 23.08
CA PRO A 29 1.89 45.69 24.32
C PRO A 29 1.14 46.42 25.48
N HIS A 30 1.06 45.83 26.69
CA HIS A 30 1.47 46.43 27.98
C HIS A 30 0.82 45.79 29.24
N ASN A 31 1.71 45.52 30.20
CA ASN A 31 1.63 45.66 31.67
C ASN A 31 0.92 44.65 32.62
N ALA A 32 1.80 44.10 33.48
CA ALA A 32 1.76 44.08 34.95
C ALA A 32 0.79 43.15 35.72
N ASN A 33 1.43 42.18 36.37
CA ASN A 33 1.08 41.37 37.56
C ASN A 33 0.35 42.13 38.70
N PRO A 34 -0.39 41.46 39.63
CA PRO A 34 0.25 40.55 40.59
C PRO A 34 -0.54 39.30 41.08
N SER A 35 0.25 38.28 41.41
CA SER A 35 0.17 37.40 42.59
C SER A 35 -1.18 36.78 43.00
N HIS A 36 -1.41 35.53 42.59
CA HIS A 36 -2.13 34.56 43.43
C HIS A 36 -1.43 33.20 43.40
N THR A 37 -0.87 32.85 44.56
CA THR A 37 -0.46 31.50 44.95
C THR A 37 -1.70 30.60 45.02
N GLY A 38 -2.04 30.00 43.88
CA GLY A 38 -3.07 28.97 43.75
C GLY A 38 -2.43 27.61 43.59
N GLN A 39 -2.64 26.76 44.59
CA GLN A 39 -2.18 25.37 44.67
C GLN A 39 -2.31 24.62 43.34
N VAL A 40 -1.18 24.09 42.86
CA VAL A 40 -1.18 23.07 41.82
C VAL A 40 -1.74 21.80 42.45
N THR A 41 -3.05 21.58 42.32
CA THR A 41 -3.64 20.25 42.48
C THR A 41 -3.11 19.38 41.35
N HIS A 42 -1.96 18.76 41.57
CA HIS A 42 -1.49 17.64 40.75
C HIS A 42 -2.53 16.53 40.87
N ARG A 43 -3.33 16.31 39.82
CA ARG A 43 -4.08 15.05 39.65
C ARG A 43 -3.04 13.91 39.54
N PRO A 44 -2.95 12.96 40.49
CA PRO A 44 -1.92 11.90 40.46
C PRO A 44 -2.23 10.74 39.50
N GLY A 45 -3.21 10.88 38.59
CA GLY A 45 -3.85 9.73 37.96
C GLY A 45 -3.18 9.13 36.72
N ASN A 46 -2.20 9.79 36.10
CA ASN A 46 -1.74 9.43 34.74
C ASN A 46 -0.22 9.29 34.59
N GLN A 47 0.57 9.33 35.66
CA GLN A 47 2.02 9.21 35.55
C GLN A 47 2.43 7.73 35.50
N LEU A 48 3.13 7.33 34.43
CA LEU A 48 3.72 6.01 34.34
C LEU A 48 4.84 5.89 35.38
N THR A 49 4.72 4.95 36.32
CA THR A 49 5.75 4.70 37.34
C THR A 49 6.42 3.34 37.14
N LEU A 50 7.63 3.16 37.66
CA LEU A 50 8.31 1.85 37.63
C LEU A 50 7.46 0.75 38.28
N CYS A 51 6.83 1.03 39.43
CA CYS A 51 5.93 0.07 40.08
C CYS A 51 4.77 -0.35 39.19
N SER A 52 4.12 0.60 38.50
CA SER A 52 3.01 0.27 37.58
C SER A 52 3.46 -0.62 36.42
N LEU A 53 4.69 -0.45 35.93
CA LEU A 53 5.24 -1.31 34.88
C LEU A 53 5.57 -2.71 35.40
N LEU A 54 6.09 -2.83 36.62
CA LEU A 54 6.30 -4.14 37.26
C LEU A 54 4.96 -4.88 37.48
N GLU A 55 3.93 -4.18 37.92
CA GLU A 55 2.57 -4.72 38.09
C GLU A 55 1.95 -5.17 36.76
N MET A 56 2.29 -4.51 35.65
CA MET A 56 1.94 -4.92 34.29
C MET A 56 2.71 -6.15 33.80
N GLY A 57 3.68 -6.66 34.57
CA GLY A 57 4.47 -7.85 34.25
C GLY A 57 5.78 -7.59 33.50
N PHE A 58 6.22 -6.34 33.39
CA PHE A 58 7.54 -6.03 32.86
C PHE A 58 8.63 -6.46 33.86
N SER A 59 9.78 -6.93 33.38
CA SER A 59 10.95 -7.11 34.25
C SER A 59 11.49 -5.77 34.73
N GLU A 60 12.29 -5.77 35.80
CA GLU A 60 12.89 -4.53 36.31
C GLU A 60 13.71 -3.78 35.26
N THR A 61 14.47 -4.51 34.44
CA THR A 61 15.24 -3.94 33.33
C THR A 61 14.34 -3.31 32.27
N GLN A 62 13.28 -4.01 31.86
CA GLN A 62 12.32 -3.52 30.88
C GLN A 62 11.53 -2.32 31.40
N ALA A 63 11.14 -2.32 32.68
CA ALA A 63 10.42 -1.24 33.32
C ALA A 63 11.25 0.05 33.35
N LYS A 64 12.55 -0.05 33.71
CA LYS A 64 13.48 1.10 33.69
C LYS A 64 13.60 1.68 32.29
N GLU A 65 13.85 0.83 31.30
CA GLU A 65 13.99 1.25 29.90
C GLU A 65 12.71 1.89 29.36
N MET A 66 11.56 1.24 29.53
CA MET A 66 10.26 1.75 29.10
C MET A 66 9.94 3.10 29.76
N HIS A 67 10.20 3.24 31.06
CA HIS A 67 9.97 4.49 31.79
C HIS A 67 10.86 5.62 31.25
N GLU A 68 12.15 5.38 31.04
CA GLU A 68 13.07 6.36 30.46
C GLU A 68 12.58 6.82 29.07
N CYS A 69 12.28 5.90 28.16
CA CYS A 69 11.76 6.23 26.83
C CYS A 69 10.43 7.01 26.90
N ALA A 70 9.51 6.60 27.79
CA ALA A 70 8.23 7.28 27.98
C ALA A 70 8.41 8.72 28.47
N THR A 71 9.31 8.97 29.42
CA THR A 71 9.58 10.33 29.93
C THR A 71 10.16 11.24 28.84
N ASN A 72 11.08 10.72 28.03
CA ASN A 72 11.68 11.45 26.90
C ASN A 72 10.65 11.82 25.82
N SER A 73 9.70 10.91 25.55
CA SER A 73 8.65 11.13 24.55
C SER A 73 7.58 12.16 24.95
N ARG A 74 7.51 12.56 26.24
CA ARG A 74 6.43 13.37 26.83
C ARG A 74 5.01 12.82 26.55
N GLY A 75 4.89 11.53 26.28
CA GLY A 75 3.62 10.88 25.97
C GLY A 75 2.68 10.82 27.19
N LYS A 76 1.63 11.63 27.20
CA LYS A 76 0.64 11.66 28.32
C LYS A 76 -0.26 10.43 28.40
N HIS A 77 -0.27 9.61 27.35
CA HIS A 77 -1.20 8.50 27.17
C HIS A 77 -0.53 7.12 27.18
N VAL A 78 0.78 7.06 27.46
CA VAL A 78 1.56 5.82 27.43
C VAL A 78 0.94 4.71 28.30
N PRO A 79 0.49 4.95 29.56
CA PRO A 79 -0.17 3.90 30.35
C PRO A 79 -1.40 3.28 29.66
N SER A 80 -2.21 4.11 28.99
CA SER A 80 -3.40 3.65 28.26
C SER A 80 -3.05 2.84 27.02
N VAL A 81 -1.97 3.21 26.32
CA VAL A 81 -1.45 2.46 25.17
C VAL A 81 -0.92 1.11 25.62
N LEU A 82 -0.11 1.07 26.68
CA LEU A 82 0.42 -0.17 27.25
C LEU A 82 -0.71 -1.12 27.69
N THR A 83 -1.71 -0.58 28.38
CA THR A 83 -2.90 -1.36 28.79
C THR A 83 -3.62 -1.95 27.58
N ALA A 84 -3.86 -1.14 26.54
CA ALA A 84 -4.49 -1.62 25.32
C ALA A 84 -3.66 -2.74 24.65
N LEU A 85 -2.34 -2.57 24.53
CA LEU A 85 -1.46 -3.60 23.95
C LEU A 85 -1.44 -4.90 24.76
N LEU A 86 -1.48 -4.82 26.09
CA LEU A 86 -1.60 -5.99 26.97
C LEU A 86 -2.96 -6.70 26.79
N LEU A 87 -4.05 -5.94 26.65
CA LEU A 87 -5.38 -6.49 26.38
C LEU A 87 -5.49 -7.13 24.98
N LEU A 88 -4.62 -6.78 24.04
CA LEU A 88 -4.43 -7.51 22.77
C LEU A 88 -3.69 -8.83 22.94
N GLY A 89 -3.22 -9.16 24.14
CA GLY A 89 -2.44 -10.36 24.41
C GLY A 89 -0.96 -10.26 23.98
N LEU A 90 -0.43 -9.04 23.78
CA LEU A 90 1.01 -8.85 23.58
C LEU A 90 1.70 -8.91 24.95
N ASN A 91 2.79 -9.66 25.02
CA ASN A 91 3.59 -9.72 26.25
C ASN A 91 4.50 -8.48 26.41
N PRO A 92 4.92 -8.14 27.65
CA PRO A 92 5.78 -6.99 27.94
C PRO A 92 7.04 -6.89 27.07
N SER A 93 7.74 -8.01 26.84
CA SER A 93 8.93 -8.07 25.99
C SER A 93 8.63 -7.68 24.54
N SER A 94 7.47 -8.08 24.00
CA SER A 94 7.03 -7.74 22.65
C SER A 94 6.59 -6.29 22.55
N ILE A 95 5.90 -5.78 23.58
CA ILE A 95 5.50 -4.37 23.67
C ILE A 95 6.73 -3.46 23.67
N LEU A 96 7.74 -3.76 24.48
CA LEU A 96 8.98 -2.98 24.49
C LEU A 96 9.65 -2.95 23.10
N LYS A 97 9.76 -4.11 22.43
CA LYS A 97 10.31 -4.19 21.06
C LYS A 97 9.49 -3.39 20.05
N ILE A 98 8.17 -3.42 20.15
CA ILE A 98 7.26 -2.63 19.29
C ILE A 98 7.54 -1.14 19.47
N MET A 99 7.66 -0.69 20.72
CA MET A 99 7.88 0.73 21.03
C MET A 99 9.28 1.22 20.66
N GLN A 100 10.29 0.35 20.75
CA GLN A 100 11.64 0.62 20.22
C GLN A 100 11.64 0.72 18.69
N LYS A 101 10.95 -0.21 18.00
CA LYS A 101 10.86 -0.25 16.54
C LYS A 101 10.04 0.92 15.98
N CYS A 102 9.06 1.41 16.72
CA CYS A 102 8.15 2.45 16.29
C CYS A 102 7.87 3.45 17.44
N PRO A 103 8.79 4.40 17.69
CA PRO A 103 8.69 5.37 18.79
C PRO A 103 7.46 6.29 18.69
N GLU A 104 6.86 6.45 17.52
CA GLU A 104 5.64 7.24 17.32
C GLU A 104 4.45 6.67 18.11
N VAL A 105 4.50 5.38 18.48
CA VAL A 105 3.51 4.73 19.35
C VAL A 105 3.41 5.40 20.72
N TYR A 106 4.48 6.01 21.25
CA TYR A 106 4.45 6.74 22.52
C TYR A 106 3.51 7.96 22.49
N SER A 107 3.24 8.50 21.29
CA SER A 107 2.36 9.66 21.10
C SER A 107 0.90 9.31 20.87
N LEU A 108 0.57 8.01 20.72
CA LEU A 108 -0.79 7.56 20.51
C LEU A 108 -1.66 7.72 21.76
N LYS A 109 -2.95 7.93 21.53
CA LYS A 109 -3.98 7.79 22.56
C LYS A 109 -4.49 6.35 22.58
N GLY A 110 -4.73 5.80 23.77
CA GLY A 110 -5.28 4.44 23.90
C GLY A 110 -6.59 4.24 23.13
N ALA A 111 -7.46 5.26 23.07
CA ALA A 111 -8.72 5.21 22.32
C ALA A 111 -8.50 5.12 20.79
N ASP A 112 -7.55 5.88 20.25
CA ASP A 112 -7.23 5.86 18.81
C ASP A 112 -6.62 4.51 18.41
N LEU A 113 -5.75 3.96 19.27
CA LEU A 113 -5.21 2.62 19.09
C LEU A 113 -6.32 1.57 19.07
N GLN A 114 -7.21 1.59 20.08
CA GLN A 114 -8.32 0.64 20.17
C GLN A 114 -9.24 0.72 18.95
N GLN A 115 -9.56 1.92 18.48
CA GLN A 115 -10.38 2.12 17.28
C GLN A 115 -9.75 1.47 16.04
N ARG A 116 -8.41 1.58 15.88
CA ARG A 116 -7.69 0.99 14.75
C ARG A 116 -7.64 -0.52 14.85
N VAL A 117 -7.39 -1.06 16.03
CA VAL A 117 -7.45 -2.50 16.30
C VAL A 117 -8.83 -3.05 15.95
N ASP A 118 -9.90 -2.42 16.43
CA ASP A 118 -11.27 -2.88 16.18
C ASP A 118 -11.62 -2.82 14.70
N HIS A 119 -11.09 -1.83 13.97
CA HIS A 119 -11.20 -1.77 12.53
C HIS A 119 -10.47 -2.94 11.85
N LEU A 120 -9.23 -3.25 12.24
CA LEU A 120 -8.49 -4.39 11.71
C LEU A 120 -9.20 -5.73 11.99
N ARG A 121 -9.83 -5.88 13.17
CA ARG A 121 -10.69 -7.04 13.47
C ARG A 121 -11.86 -7.16 12.50
N LYS A 122 -12.53 -6.05 12.18
CA LYS A 122 -13.61 -6.01 11.17
C LYS A 122 -13.12 -6.37 9.76
N MET A 123 -11.84 -6.17 9.48
CA MET A 123 -11.18 -6.61 8.24
C MET A 123 -10.81 -8.11 8.22
N GLY A 124 -11.19 -8.87 9.26
CA GLY A 124 -10.92 -10.30 9.38
C GLY A 124 -9.60 -10.65 10.04
N LEU A 125 -8.83 -9.67 10.53
CA LEU A 125 -7.61 -9.91 11.30
C LEU A 125 -7.98 -10.23 12.75
N VAL A 126 -8.07 -11.51 13.04
CA VAL A 126 -8.43 -12.03 14.37
C VAL A 126 -7.19 -12.23 15.25
N GLU A 127 -7.45 -12.59 16.51
CA GLU A 127 -6.42 -12.90 17.50
C GLU A 127 -5.43 -13.97 16.99
N GLY A 128 -4.18 -13.88 17.44
CA GLY A 128 -3.01 -14.54 16.87
C GLY A 128 -2.46 -13.87 15.59
N SER A 129 -3.31 -13.55 14.61
CA SER A 129 -2.86 -12.92 13.35
C SER A 129 -2.60 -11.42 13.51
N LEU A 130 -3.47 -10.73 14.25
CA LEU A 130 -3.36 -9.30 14.53
C LEU A 130 -2.12 -8.97 15.38
N GLN A 131 -1.85 -9.77 16.42
CA GLN A 131 -0.66 -9.63 17.28
C GLN A 131 0.62 -9.81 16.48
N ARG A 132 0.68 -10.82 15.62
CA ARG A 132 1.84 -11.05 14.74
C ARG A 132 2.05 -9.87 13.80
N MET A 133 0.98 -9.39 13.16
CA MET A 133 1.04 -8.20 12.31
C MET A 133 1.58 -6.99 13.07
N ILE A 134 1.01 -6.66 14.24
CA ILE A 134 1.43 -5.51 15.04
C ILE A 134 2.88 -5.67 15.51
N SER A 135 3.31 -6.88 15.88
CA SER A 135 4.68 -7.15 16.31
C SER A 135 5.69 -6.96 15.19
N HIS A 136 5.37 -7.43 13.99
CA HIS A 136 6.27 -7.32 12.84
C HIS A 136 6.19 -5.96 12.15
N TYR A 137 5.03 -5.32 12.16
CA TYR A 137 4.76 -4.06 11.49
C TYR A 137 3.89 -3.14 12.38
N PRO A 138 4.50 -2.52 13.42
CA PRO A 138 3.79 -1.64 14.36
C PRO A 138 3.08 -0.44 13.73
N LYS A 139 3.60 0.06 12.61
CA LYS A 139 3.08 1.22 11.90
C LYS A 139 1.62 1.08 11.49
N VAL A 140 1.09 -0.14 11.37
CA VAL A 140 -0.34 -0.35 11.12
C VAL A 140 -1.24 0.34 12.15
N MET A 141 -0.77 0.50 13.39
CA MET A 141 -1.47 1.21 14.46
C MET A 141 -1.43 2.74 14.31
N LEU A 142 -0.63 3.26 13.38
CA LEU A 142 -0.51 4.69 13.07
C LEU A 142 -1.28 5.07 11.80
N LEU A 143 -1.52 4.09 10.92
CA LEU A 143 -2.15 4.32 9.62
C LEU A 143 -3.63 4.67 9.73
N PRO A 144 -4.09 5.79 9.12
CA PRO A 144 -5.49 6.19 9.18
C PRO A 144 -6.44 5.09 8.68
N ILE A 145 -7.58 4.90 9.36
CA ILE A 145 -8.61 3.94 8.93
C ILE A 145 -9.05 4.18 7.47
N LYS A 146 -9.14 5.45 7.07
CA LYS A 146 -9.43 5.82 5.68
C LYS A 146 -8.44 5.21 4.68
N ARG A 147 -7.15 5.19 5.03
CA ARG A 147 -6.09 4.63 4.19
C ARG A 147 -6.24 3.12 4.04
N VAL A 148 -6.50 2.41 5.15
CA VAL A 148 -6.77 0.96 5.14
C VAL A 148 -7.97 0.62 4.25
N ASN A 149 -9.05 1.41 4.36
CA ASN A 149 -10.23 1.26 3.50
C ASN A 149 -9.94 1.51 2.02
N MET A 150 -9.13 2.51 1.68
CA MET A 150 -8.76 2.80 0.29
C MET A 150 -8.01 1.63 -0.34
N VAL A 151 -7.02 1.06 0.37
CA VAL A 151 -6.24 -0.09 -0.12
C VAL A 151 -7.11 -1.33 -0.21
N SER A 152 -7.93 -1.61 0.80
CA SER A 152 -8.87 -2.74 0.75
C SER A 152 -9.86 -2.62 -0.42
N ARG A 153 -10.39 -1.42 -0.65
CA ARG A 153 -11.29 -1.15 -1.77
C ARG A 153 -10.60 -1.37 -3.11
N LEU A 154 -9.38 -0.86 -3.28
CA LEU A 154 -8.57 -1.10 -4.48
C LEU A 154 -8.42 -2.60 -4.75
N LEU A 155 -7.96 -3.36 -3.76
CA LEU A 155 -7.73 -4.79 -3.90
C LEU A 155 -9.02 -5.58 -4.21
N ARG A 156 -10.16 -5.19 -3.61
CA ARG A 156 -11.44 -5.87 -3.84
C ARG A 156 -12.09 -5.50 -5.15
N GLU A 157 -12.15 -4.21 -5.48
CA GLU A 157 -12.98 -3.69 -6.57
C GLU A 157 -12.22 -3.62 -7.88
N LYS A 158 -10.94 -3.22 -7.85
CA LYS A 158 -10.10 -3.15 -9.06
C LYS A 158 -9.33 -4.43 -9.31
N CYS A 159 -8.76 -5.03 -8.27
CA CYS A 159 -7.96 -6.25 -8.41
C CYS A 159 -8.77 -7.55 -8.25
N LEU A 160 -10.06 -7.43 -7.89
CA LEU A 160 -11.01 -8.54 -7.77
C LEU A 160 -10.58 -9.64 -6.79
N PHE A 161 -9.82 -9.28 -5.74
CA PHE A 161 -9.55 -10.20 -4.64
C PHE A 161 -10.80 -10.38 -3.77
N THR A 162 -11.03 -11.61 -3.30
CA THR A 162 -12.05 -11.89 -2.28
C THR A 162 -11.71 -11.21 -0.96
N ILE A 163 -12.71 -11.04 -0.08
CA ILE A 163 -12.49 -10.47 1.27
C ILE A 163 -11.42 -11.27 2.02
N HIS A 164 -11.50 -12.60 1.95
CA HIS A 164 -10.53 -13.49 2.59
C HIS A 164 -9.10 -13.27 2.06
N GLN A 165 -8.94 -13.21 0.73
CA GLN A 165 -7.64 -12.94 0.11
C GLN A 165 -7.09 -11.57 0.49
N VAL A 166 -7.93 -10.54 0.59
CA VAL A 166 -7.48 -9.22 1.06
C VAL A 166 -7.01 -9.29 2.52
N THR A 167 -7.72 -10.00 3.40
CA THR A 167 -7.24 -10.24 4.77
C THR A 167 -5.88 -10.93 4.77
N GLU A 168 -5.66 -11.94 3.92
CA GLU A 168 -4.37 -12.63 3.81
C GLU A 168 -3.25 -11.73 3.29
N ILE A 169 -3.53 -10.90 2.28
CA ILE A 169 -2.57 -9.92 1.74
C ILE A 169 -2.17 -8.93 2.84
N LEU A 170 -3.14 -8.36 3.57
CA LEU A 170 -2.85 -7.43 4.66
C LEU A 170 -2.04 -8.10 5.77
N ARG A 171 -2.35 -9.37 6.10
CA ARG A 171 -1.64 -10.17 7.09
C ARG A 171 -0.18 -10.42 6.73
N ASP A 172 0.08 -10.81 5.48
CA ASP A 172 1.39 -11.29 5.05
C ASP A 172 2.27 -10.19 4.42
N SER A 173 1.66 -9.08 4.02
CA SER A 173 2.28 -7.92 3.35
C SER A 173 1.67 -6.60 3.84
N PRO A 174 1.75 -6.26 5.14
CA PRO A 174 1.12 -5.04 5.66
C PRO A 174 1.71 -3.75 5.05
N GLU A 175 2.90 -3.80 4.44
CA GLU A 175 3.55 -2.70 3.74
C GLU A 175 2.73 -2.17 2.56
N VAL A 176 1.82 -2.97 1.99
CA VAL A 176 0.89 -2.51 0.93
C VAL A 176 0.01 -1.34 1.40
N LEU A 177 -0.16 -1.17 2.71
CA LEU A 177 -0.89 -0.06 3.28
C LEU A 177 -0.15 1.28 3.13
N GLU A 178 1.16 1.28 2.90
CA GLU A 178 1.97 2.47 2.65
C GLU A 178 2.28 2.70 1.16
N GLU A 179 2.12 1.68 0.30
CA GLU A 179 2.42 1.77 -1.14
C GLU A 179 1.53 2.78 -1.89
N ASP A 180 2.03 3.41 -2.94
CA ASP A 180 1.17 4.19 -3.82
C ASP A 180 0.06 3.31 -4.43
N LEU A 181 -1.15 3.85 -4.57
CA LEU A 181 -2.30 3.07 -5.06
C LEU A 181 -2.15 2.67 -6.52
N ALA A 182 -1.59 3.54 -7.36
CA ALA A 182 -1.36 3.24 -8.77
C ALA A 182 -0.26 2.19 -8.91
N GLU A 183 0.83 2.30 -8.17
CA GLU A 183 1.90 1.29 -8.13
C GLU A 183 1.40 -0.08 -7.66
N LEU A 184 0.57 -0.11 -6.61
CA LEU A 184 -0.02 -1.34 -6.09
C LEU A 184 -0.97 -1.99 -7.11
N GLU A 185 -1.79 -1.18 -7.79
CA GLU A 185 -2.66 -1.64 -8.88
C GLU A 185 -1.84 -2.19 -10.06
N TYR A 186 -0.80 -1.46 -10.46
CA TYR A 186 0.07 -1.85 -11.57
C TYR A 186 0.84 -3.14 -11.26
N LYS A 187 1.30 -3.33 -10.00
CA LYS A 187 1.90 -4.59 -9.55
C LYS A 187 0.96 -5.78 -9.71
N PHE A 188 -0.31 -5.60 -9.35
CA PHE A 188 -1.34 -6.62 -9.59
C PHE A 188 -1.54 -6.86 -11.11
N GLN A 189 -1.69 -5.80 -11.90
CA GLN A 189 -1.91 -5.87 -13.35
C GLN A 189 -0.76 -6.59 -14.04
N TYR A 190 0.49 -6.33 -13.65
CA TYR A 190 1.65 -7.03 -14.16
C TYR A 190 1.54 -8.54 -13.88
N ALA A 191 1.29 -8.94 -12.63
CA ALA A 191 1.14 -10.36 -12.33
C ALA A 191 -0.04 -11.00 -13.08
N TYR A 192 -1.16 -10.29 -13.21
CA TYR A 192 -2.38 -10.83 -13.82
C TYR A 192 -2.31 -10.91 -15.36
N PHE A 193 -1.96 -9.81 -16.02
CA PHE A 193 -1.96 -9.69 -17.48
C PHE A 193 -0.63 -10.10 -18.09
N ARG A 194 0.49 -9.70 -17.46
CA ARG A 194 1.83 -9.97 -18.00
C ARG A 194 2.33 -11.36 -17.62
N MET A 195 2.16 -11.79 -16.38
CA MET A 195 2.60 -13.13 -15.97
C MET A 195 1.53 -14.22 -16.17
N GLY A 196 0.26 -13.83 -16.38
CA GLY A 196 -0.88 -14.73 -16.49
C GLY A 196 -1.26 -15.44 -15.20
N VAL A 197 -0.85 -14.90 -14.04
CA VAL A 197 -1.07 -15.49 -12.72
C VAL A 197 -2.46 -15.13 -12.20
N ARG A 198 -3.13 -16.07 -11.52
CA ARG A 198 -4.45 -15.84 -10.90
C ARG A 198 -4.33 -15.45 -9.43
N GLN A 199 -5.32 -14.71 -8.92
CA GLN A 199 -5.35 -14.17 -7.55
C GLN A 199 -5.02 -15.20 -6.46
N PRO A 200 -5.58 -16.44 -6.45
CA PRO A 200 -5.26 -17.41 -5.41
C PRO A 200 -3.77 -17.76 -5.37
N GLU A 201 -3.13 -17.84 -6.54
CA GLU A 201 -1.70 -18.14 -6.64
C GLU A 201 -0.85 -16.94 -6.20
N MET A 202 -1.24 -15.70 -6.55
CA MET A 202 -0.58 -14.49 -6.07
C MET A 202 -0.55 -14.42 -4.53
N VAL A 203 -1.68 -14.73 -3.89
CA VAL A 203 -1.80 -14.71 -2.42
C VAL A 203 -0.97 -15.84 -1.82
N LYS A 204 -1.08 -17.07 -2.36
CA LYS A 204 -0.30 -18.23 -1.89
C LYS A 204 1.21 -17.99 -2.00
N ALA A 205 1.66 -17.32 -3.05
CA ALA A 205 3.06 -16.96 -3.28
C ALA A 205 3.46 -15.62 -2.65
N LYS A 206 2.59 -14.99 -1.85
CA LYS A 206 2.82 -13.72 -1.15
C LYS A 206 3.41 -12.63 -2.06
N LEU A 207 2.86 -12.50 -3.27
CA LEU A 207 3.32 -11.59 -4.33
C LEU A 207 3.66 -10.19 -3.81
N PHE A 208 2.79 -9.65 -2.95
CA PHE A 208 2.88 -8.28 -2.47
C PHE A 208 4.00 -8.03 -1.44
N ARG A 209 4.73 -9.05 -0.98
CA ARG A 209 5.96 -8.86 -0.19
C ARG A 209 7.14 -8.39 -1.03
N MET A 210 7.05 -8.55 -2.35
CA MET A 210 8.13 -8.22 -3.27
C MET A 210 7.86 -6.88 -3.96
N SER A 211 8.92 -6.13 -4.26
CA SER A 211 8.82 -4.92 -5.07
C SER A 211 8.46 -5.27 -6.50
N LEU A 212 7.86 -4.31 -7.22
CA LEU A 212 7.58 -4.47 -8.64
C LEU A 212 8.86 -4.66 -9.47
N SER A 213 9.94 -3.95 -9.12
CA SER A 213 11.23 -4.07 -9.82
C SER A 213 11.82 -5.47 -9.73
N GLU A 214 11.82 -6.07 -8.54
CA GLU A 214 12.33 -7.42 -8.32
C GLU A 214 11.39 -8.46 -8.99
N LEU A 215 10.07 -8.26 -8.92
CA LEU A 215 9.09 -9.08 -9.64
C LEU A 215 9.36 -9.11 -11.14
N ARG A 216 9.49 -7.92 -11.76
CA ARG A 216 9.81 -7.78 -13.19
C ARG A 216 11.14 -8.45 -13.50
N CYS A 217 12.16 -8.24 -12.68
CA CYS A 217 13.47 -8.78 -12.94
C CYS A 217 13.49 -10.31 -12.91
N ARG A 218 12.97 -10.95 -11.86
CA ARG A 218 12.93 -12.42 -11.77
C ARG A 218 12.11 -13.02 -12.91
N HIS A 219 10.91 -12.50 -13.14
CA HIS A 219 10.05 -12.99 -14.21
C HIS A 219 10.69 -12.84 -15.60
N CYS A 220 11.17 -11.65 -15.96
CA CYS A 220 11.79 -11.41 -17.26
C CYS A 220 13.07 -12.24 -17.46
N PHE A 221 13.83 -12.50 -16.39
CA PHE A 221 15.01 -13.35 -16.47
C PHE A 221 14.64 -14.78 -16.85
N LEU A 222 13.63 -15.38 -16.19
CA LEU A 222 13.16 -16.71 -16.55
C LEU A 222 12.57 -16.76 -17.96
N GLU A 223 11.80 -15.74 -18.35
CA GLU A 223 11.21 -15.71 -19.69
C GLU A 223 12.27 -15.63 -20.79
N ARG A 224 13.27 -14.75 -20.66
CA ARG A 224 14.37 -14.62 -21.63
C ARG A 224 15.25 -15.87 -21.68
N ARG A 225 15.25 -16.66 -20.62
CA ARG A 225 15.88 -17.98 -20.57
C ARG A 225 15.02 -19.12 -21.09
N GLY A 226 13.77 -18.85 -21.47
CA GLY A 226 12.81 -19.88 -21.89
C GLY A 226 12.38 -20.81 -20.75
N LEU A 227 12.52 -20.38 -19.50
CA LEU A 227 12.12 -21.11 -18.29
C LEU A 227 10.76 -20.64 -17.74
N TYR A 228 10.20 -19.57 -18.30
CA TYR A 228 8.86 -19.12 -18.02
C TYR A 228 8.17 -18.73 -19.33
N GLN A 229 6.92 -19.15 -19.48
CA GLN A 229 6.07 -18.75 -20.59
C GLN A 229 4.78 -18.16 -20.05
N THR A 230 4.40 -16.97 -20.52
CA THR A 230 3.10 -16.40 -20.18
C THR A 230 1.98 -17.34 -20.67
N PRO A 231 1.08 -17.82 -19.79
CA PRO A 231 -0.02 -18.71 -20.17
C PRO A 231 -0.92 -18.11 -21.25
N ASP A 232 -1.44 -18.94 -22.14
CA ASP A 232 -2.39 -18.53 -23.17
C ASP A 232 -3.79 -18.21 -22.59
N LYS A 233 -4.76 -17.93 -23.46
CA LYS A 233 -6.14 -17.62 -23.04
C LYS A 233 -6.83 -18.75 -22.27
N LYS A 234 -6.37 -19.99 -22.44
CA LYS A 234 -6.85 -21.19 -21.71
C LYS A 234 -6.02 -21.46 -20.46
N GLY A 235 -5.01 -20.64 -20.17
CA GLY A 235 -4.07 -20.85 -19.07
C GLY A 235 -3.04 -21.94 -19.35
N GLN A 236 -2.78 -22.26 -20.63
CA GLN A 236 -1.85 -23.31 -21.03
C GLN A 236 -0.49 -22.73 -21.44
N THR A 237 0.56 -23.51 -21.22
CA THR A 237 1.94 -23.22 -21.59
C THR A 237 2.55 -24.44 -22.30
N LEU A 238 3.55 -24.21 -23.15
CA LEU A 238 4.31 -25.27 -23.82
C LEU A 238 5.34 -25.92 -22.89
N ILE A 239 5.83 -25.13 -21.93
CA ILE A 239 6.71 -25.57 -20.85
C ILE A 239 5.96 -25.53 -19.53
N VAL A 240 6.35 -26.36 -18.56
CA VAL A 240 5.81 -26.25 -17.20
C VAL A 240 6.51 -25.08 -16.51
N ASN A 241 5.79 -24.00 -16.25
CA ASN A 241 6.33 -22.87 -15.50
C ASN A 241 6.69 -23.31 -14.07
N PRO A 242 7.76 -22.74 -13.48
CA PRO A 242 8.07 -22.96 -12.09
C PRO A 242 6.94 -22.45 -11.19
N PRO A 243 6.67 -23.10 -10.04
CA PRO A 243 5.68 -22.62 -9.09
C PRO A 243 5.99 -21.19 -8.65
N LEU A 244 4.98 -20.31 -8.62
CA LEU A 244 5.22 -18.90 -8.34
C LEU A 244 5.93 -18.65 -7.00
N LYS A 245 5.62 -19.45 -5.97
CA LYS A 245 6.32 -19.37 -4.67
C LYS A 245 7.84 -19.59 -4.78
N ASP A 246 8.31 -20.39 -5.73
CA ASP A 246 9.74 -20.69 -5.92
C ASP A 246 10.41 -19.57 -6.73
N VAL A 247 9.61 -18.76 -7.46
CA VAL A 247 10.08 -17.52 -8.09
C VAL A 247 10.15 -16.37 -7.08
N LEU A 248 9.15 -16.22 -6.19
CA LEU A 248 8.99 -15.00 -5.37
C LEU A 248 9.39 -15.15 -3.89
N CYS A 249 9.14 -16.31 -3.26
CA CYS A 249 9.24 -16.49 -1.81
C CYS A 249 10.56 -17.11 -1.33
N VAL A 250 11.57 -17.21 -2.20
CA VAL A 250 12.87 -17.80 -1.89
C VAL A 250 13.98 -16.78 -1.96
N SER A 251 15.10 -17.07 -1.29
CA SER A 251 16.32 -16.25 -1.38
C SER A 251 16.82 -16.21 -2.82
N GLU A 252 17.61 -15.20 -3.15
CA GLU A 252 18.18 -15.07 -4.48
C GLU A 252 19.04 -16.28 -4.85
N GLU A 253 19.82 -16.80 -3.90
CA GLU A 253 20.68 -17.95 -4.12
C GLU A 253 19.86 -19.19 -4.46
N ALA A 254 18.76 -19.43 -3.75
CA ALA A 254 17.87 -20.55 -4.02
C ALA A 254 17.14 -20.38 -5.36
N TYR A 255 16.66 -19.16 -5.65
CA TYR A 255 16.05 -18.82 -6.93
C TYR A 255 17.01 -19.11 -8.10
N LEU A 256 18.26 -18.68 -8.00
CA LEU A 256 19.26 -18.87 -9.06
C LEU A 256 19.70 -20.32 -9.21
N ALA A 257 19.92 -21.02 -8.11
CA ALA A 257 20.41 -22.40 -8.13
C ALA A 257 19.34 -23.41 -8.54
N GLN A 258 18.07 -23.19 -8.16
CA GLN A 258 17.01 -24.20 -8.28
C GLN A 258 15.97 -23.87 -9.35
N VAL A 259 15.77 -22.59 -9.67
CA VAL A 259 14.72 -22.14 -10.59
C VAL A 259 15.32 -21.59 -11.88
N ALA A 260 16.18 -20.58 -11.75
CA ALA A 260 16.76 -19.93 -12.92
C ALA A 260 17.90 -20.75 -13.52
N MET A 261 18.56 -21.63 -12.76
CA MET A 261 19.76 -22.37 -13.18
C MET A 261 20.86 -21.42 -13.70
N ALA A 262 21.18 -20.38 -12.92
CA ALA A 262 22.10 -19.30 -13.28
C ALA A 262 23.13 -19.02 -12.19
N THR A 263 24.23 -18.36 -12.58
CA THR A 263 25.17 -17.76 -11.64
C THR A 263 24.66 -16.42 -11.12
N ALA A 264 25.15 -16.01 -9.94
CA ALA A 264 24.86 -14.69 -9.37
C ALA A 264 25.36 -13.55 -10.28
N GLU A 265 26.48 -13.75 -10.99
CA GLU A 265 27.05 -12.77 -11.91
C GLU A 265 26.15 -12.52 -13.12
N GLU A 266 25.64 -13.59 -13.75
CA GLU A 266 24.69 -13.47 -14.87
C GLU A 266 23.44 -12.69 -14.46
N PHE A 267 22.88 -12.99 -13.29
CA PHE A 267 21.69 -12.32 -12.80
C PHE A 267 21.95 -10.86 -12.38
N HIS A 268 23.13 -10.57 -11.83
CA HIS A 268 23.53 -9.20 -11.49
C HIS A 268 23.68 -8.33 -12.74
N VAL A 269 24.34 -8.84 -13.79
CA VAL A 269 24.44 -8.15 -15.08
C VAL A 269 23.04 -7.94 -15.67
N PHE A 270 22.20 -8.98 -15.63
CA PHE A 270 20.82 -8.88 -16.10
C PHE A 270 20.01 -7.81 -15.37
N ARG A 271 20.15 -7.68 -14.05
CA ARG A 271 19.48 -6.63 -13.26
C ARG A 271 19.84 -5.23 -13.74
N LYS A 272 21.12 -4.98 -14.05
CA LYS A 272 21.57 -3.69 -14.59
C LYS A 272 20.98 -3.42 -15.96
N LEU A 273 20.94 -4.43 -16.85
CA LEU A 273 20.32 -4.30 -18.17
C LEU A 273 18.81 -4.02 -18.06
N MET A 274 18.11 -4.75 -17.18
CA MET A 274 16.68 -4.54 -16.93
C MET A 274 16.37 -3.16 -16.35
N ALA A 275 17.19 -2.65 -15.44
CA ALA A 275 17.01 -1.30 -14.88
C ALA A 275 17.12 -0.25 -15.98
N LYS A 276 18.12 -0.38 -16.87
CA LYS A 276 18.30 0.53 -18.01
C LYS A 276 17.12 0.47 -18.99
N GLU A 277 16.64 -0.72 -19.34
CA GLU A 277 15.48 -0.88 -20.23
C GLU A 277 14.21 -0.22 -19.63
N GLN A 278 14.01 -0.31 -18.31
CA GLN A 278 12.86 0.31 -17.64
C GLN A 278 12.95 1.83 -17.59
N GLU A 279 14.15 2.38 -17.44
CA GLU A 279 14.38 3.83 -17.51
C GLU A 279 14.12 4.37 -18.91
N GLU A 280 14.47 3.62 -19.96
CA GLU A 280 14.19 3.99 -21.36
C GLU A 280 12.69 3.93 -21.68
N GLU A 281 11.99 2.87 -21.25
CA GLU A 281 10.54 2.71 -21.41
C GLU A 281 9.76 3.84 -20.72
N GLY A 282 10.14 4.20 -19.49
CA GLY A 282 9.48 5.28 -18.75
C GLY A 282 9.66 6.68 -19.38
N ARG A 283 10.75 6.91 -20.12
CA ARG A 283 10.95 8.17 -20.87
C ARG A 283 10.07 8.22 -22.11
N GLU A 284 9.96 7.11 -22.84
CA GLU A 284 9.12 7.02 -24.04
C GLU A 284 7.63 7.26 -23.71
N ASP A 285 7.16 6.78 -22.56
CA ASP A 285 5.79 7.02 -22.07
C ASP A 285 5.53 8.49 -21.70
N GLU A 286 6.55 9.22 -21.21
CA GLU A 286 6.45 10.65 -20.87
C GLU A 286 6.33 11.51 -22.14
N TYR A 287 7.11 11.20 -23.19
CA TYR A 287 7.02 11.90 -24.47
C TYR A 287 5.71 11.62 -25.23
N SER A 288 5.08 10.45 -25.04
CA SER A 288 3.83 10.11 -25.75
C SER A 288 2.57 10.77 -25.16
N SER A 289 2.63 11.40 -23.96
CA SER A 289 1.45 12.07 -23.37
C SER A 289 1.26 13.51 -23.85
N ASP A 290 2.28 14.14 -24.43
CA ASP A 290 2.22 15.55 -24.87
C ASP A 290 1.61 15.72 -26.28
N GLU A 291 1.47 14.64 -27.07
CA GLU A 291 0.95 14.71 -28.45
C GLU A 291 -0.60 14.62 -28.56
N ASP A 292 -1.31 14.35 -27.45
CA ASP A 292 -2.78 14.16 -27.47
C ASP A 292 -3.59 15.45 -27.14
N GLU A 293 -2.95 16.61 -26.92
CA GLU A 293 -3.63 17.90 -26.62
C GLU A 293 -3.77 18.88 -27.82
N GLU A 294 -3.43 18.49 -29.05
CA GLU A 294 -3.43 19.41 -30.20
C GLU A 294 -4.39 19.02 -31.35
N LEU A 295 -5.64 18.65 -31.05
CA LEU A 295 -6.71 18.59 -32.07
C LEU A 295 -8.04 19.12 -31.52
N GLY A 296 -8.13 20.44 -31.36
CA GLY A 296 -9.39 21.12 -31.07
C GLY A 296 -9.33 22.63 -31.31
N GLU A 297 -10.27 23.11 -32.13
CA GLU A 297 -10.67 24.51 -32.40
C GLU A 297 -9.84 25.27 -33.47
N ASP A 298 -10.39 25.96 -34.48
CA ASP A 298 -11.77 26.12 -35.00
C ASP A 298 -11.72 27.01 -36.29
N LYS A 299 -12.63 26.74 -37.26
CA LYS A 299 -13.37 27.67 -38.18
C LYS A 299 -12.61 28.52 -39.22
N ASP A 300 -13.12 28.86 -40.42
CA ASP A 300 -14.42 29.44 -40.86
C ASP A 300 -14.77 28.99 -42.31
N ASP A 301 -16.03 28.59 -42.57
CA ASP A 301 -17.11 29.25 -43.36
C ASP A 301 -16.86 29.52 -44.87
N GLU A 302 -17.73 28.92 -45.72
CA GLU A 302 -18.37 29.60 -46.87
C GLU A 302 -19.67 28.86 -47.26
N ASP A 303 -20.77 29.62 -47.24
CA ASP A 303 -22.12 29.26 -47.67
C ASP A 303 -22.18 28.90 -49.17
N ASP A 304 -23.02 27.93 -49.56
CA ASP A 304 -24.04 28.24 -50.58
C ASP A 304 -25.21 27.23 -50.64
N ASP A 305 -26.31 27.83 -51.06
CA ASP A 305 -27.71 27.47 -51.25
C ASP A 305 -28.12 26.04 -51.69
N ASP A 306 -29.36 25.71 -51.28
CA ASP A 306 -30.45 25.17 -52.11
C ASP A 306 -31.03 23.76 -51.81
N GLY A 307 -32.37 23.70 -51.74
CA GLY A 307 -33.16 22.53 -52.15
C GLY A 307 -33.48 21.37 -51.17
N VAL A 308 -34.55 21.51 -50.39
CA VAL A 308 -35.70 20.55 -50.32
C VAL A 308 -35.42 19.02 -50.19
N HIS A 309 -35.63 18.45 -48.99
CA HIS A 309 -36.67 17.43 -48.70
C HIS A 309 -36.49 16.69 -47.35
N ARG A 310 -37.49 16.87 -46.50
CA ARG A 310 -37.80 16.10 -45.30
C ARG A 310 -37.96 14.59 -45.61
N ARG A 311 -37.07 13.74 -45.08
CA ARG A 311 -37.35 12.30 -44.89
C ARG A 311 -36.81 11.76 -43.55
N LYS A 312 -37.75 11.47 -42.65
CA LYS A 312 -37.58 10.65 -41.43
C LYS A 312 -37.05 9.25 -41.79
N ARG A 313 -36.01 8.78 -41.09
CA ARG A 313 -35.70 7.34 -40.82
C ARG A 313 -35.01 7.26 -39.45
N HIS A 314 -35.75 7.12 -38.34
CA HIS A 314 -36.08 5.86 -37.66
C HIS A 314 -34.99 4.78 -37.76
N TRP A 315 -34.16 4.67 -36.71
CA TRP A 315 -33.31 3.50 -36.46
C TRP A 315 -33.80 2.79 -35.20
N LYS A 316 -34.35 1.58 -35.42
CA LYS A 316 -34.81 0.67 -34.37
C LYS A 316 -33.61 -0.04 -33.75
N THR A 317 -33.49 0.02 -32.43
CA THR A 317 -32.66 -0.87 -31.61
C THR A 317 -33.35 -2.23 -31.48
N GLY A 318 -32.73 -3.28 -31.98
CA GLY A 318 -33.24 -4.66 -31.91
C GLY A 318 -32.47 -5.49 -30.88
N TYR A 319 -32.94 -5.51 -29.64
CA TYR A 319 -32.63 -6.56 -28.68
C TYR A 319 -33.65 -7.70 -28.83
N LYS A 320 -33.20 -8.90 -29.24
CA LYS A 320 -33.99 -10.13 -29.11
C LYS A 320 -33.58 -10.85 -27.83
N LYS A 321 -34.57 -11.03 -26.96
CA LYS A 321 -34.51 -11.78 -25.71
C LYS A 321 -35.21 -13.11 -25.98
N ASP A 322 -34.46 -14.18 -26.17
CA ASP A 322 -35.05 -15.50 -26.32
C ASP A 322 -35.45 -16.05 -24.95
N ARG A 323 -36.75 -16.33 -24.82
CA ARG A 323 -37.36 -17.22 -23.83
C ARG A 323 -37.97 -18.37 -24.61
N LYS A 324 -37.43 -19.57 -24.44
CA LYS A 324 -38.20 -20.73 -23.99
C LYS A 324 -37.26 -21.81 -23.48
#